data_AF-A0A6A0H5E3-F1
#
_entry.id   AF-A0A6A0H5E3-F1
#
_cell.length_a   1.000
_cell.length_b   1.000
_cell.length_c   1.000
_cell.angle_alpha   90.00
_cell.angle_beta   90.00
_cell.angle_gamma   90.00
#
_symmetry.space_group_name_H-M   'P 1'
#
loop_
_entity.id
_entity.type
_entity.pdbx_description
1 polymer ?
#
loop_
_entity_poly.entity_id
_entity_poly.type
_entity_poly.pdbx_seq_one_letter_code
_entity_poly.pdbx_strand_id
1 'polypeptide(L)'
;MVFGNCGVLQEMSTDKAYVEMTGIDAETSQDLADAMMSKGGRYLEAQIQGSREQAENGTLVILASGDRSLFDECQSCFQAMGKNSFFLEVR
;
A
#
# COMPACT_ATOMS: atom_id res chain seq x y z
N MET A 1 -9.94 9.65 5.98
CA MET A 1 -10.15 9.17 4.60
C MET A 1 -10.72 7.75 4.58
N VAL A 2 -10.10 6.80 5.28
CA VAL A 2 -10.54 5.39 5.27
C VAL A 2 -11.83 5.14 6.05
N PHE A 3 -11.88 5.55 7.32
CA PHE A 3 -12.99 5.22 8.25
C PHE A 3 -14.19 6.19 8.22
N GLY A 4 -14.17 7.20 7.33
CA GLY A 4 -15.25 8.17 7.25
C GLY A 4 -16.57 7.56 6.76
N ASN A 5 -17.68 8.29 6.92
CA ASN A 5 -19.01 7.84 6.48
C ASN A 5 -19.09 7.53 4.97
N CYS A 6 -18.28 8.22 4.15
CA CYS A 6 -18.09 7.95 2.73
C CYS A 6 -16.63 7.54 2.45
N GLY A 7 -16.02 6.84 3.41
CA GLY A 7 -14.62 6.43 3.36
C GLY A 7 -14.42 5.13 2.59
N VAL A 8 -13.17 4.87 2.22
CA VAL A 8 -12.76 3.70 1.42
C VAL A 8 -13.28 2.37 2.01
N LEU A 9 -13.31 2.25 3.34
CA LEU A 9 -13.71 1.02 4.02
C LEU A 9 -15.17 0.62 3.75
N GLN A 10 -16.07 1.58 3.49
CA GLN A 10 -17.48 1.29 3.23
C GLN A 10 -17.68 0.54 1.91
N GLU A 11 -16.78 0.77 0.95
CA GLU A 11 -16.83 0.18 -0.38
C GLU A 11 -15.87 -1.00 -0.54
N MET A 12 -15.16 -1.41 0.52
CA MET A 12 -14.22 -2.52 0.47
C MET A 12 -14.95 -3.87 0.35
N SER A 13 -14.39 -4.77 -0.46
CA SER A 13 -14.96 -6.07 -0.80
C SER A 13 -13.87 -7.07 -1.21
N THR A 14 -14.24 -8.34 -1.40
CA THR A 14 -13.30 -9.45 -1.67
C THR A 14 -12.52 -9.33 -2.98
N ASP A 15 -12.98 -8.50 -3.91
CA ASP A 15 -12.35 -8.22 -5.20
C ASP A 15 -11.49 -6.95 -5.17
N LYS A 16 -11.37 -6.29 -4.02
CA LYS A 16 -10.65 -5.02 -3.87
C LYS A 16 -9.42 -5.15 -2.98
N ALA A 17 -8.50 -4.23 -3.20
CA ALA A 17 -7.25 -4.11 -2.47
C ALA A 17 -6.99 -2.63 -2.14
N TYR A 18 -6.34 -2.39 -1.01
CA TYR A 18 -5.88 -1.07 -0.61
C TYR A 18 -4.36 -1.08 -0.44
N VAL A 19 -3.70 -0.15 -1.12
CA VAL A 19 -2.25 0.06 -1.01
C VAL A 19 -2.02 1.38 -0.29
N GLU A 20 -1.52 1.30 0.94
CA GLU A 20 -1.19 2.49 1.73
C GLU A 20 0.24 2.91 1.43
N MET A 21 0.42 4.12 0.92
CA MET A 21 1.71 4.65 0.48
C MET A 21 2.16 5.89 1.27
N THR A 22 1.32 6.34 2.20
CA THR A 22 1.63 7.49 3.06
C THR A 22 2.51 7.06 4.24
N GLY A 23 3.29 8.01 4.77
CA GLY A 23 4.07 7.79 5.98
C GLY A 23 3.17 7.79 7.21
N ILE A 24 2.74 6.62 7.64
CA ILE A 24 1.99 6.39 8.88
C ILE A 24 2.82 5.56 9.85
N ASP A 25 2.44 5.57 11.12
CA ASP A 25 3.03 4.68 12.12
C ASP A 25 2.50 3.24 11.98
N ALA A 26 3.22 2.30 12.59
CA ALA A 26 2.93 0.88 12.49
C ALA A 26 1.57 0.48 13.10
N GLU A 27 1.13 1.16 14.17
CA GLU A 27 -0.16 0.90 14.81
C GLU A 27 -1.30 1.29 13.87
N THR A 28 -1.21 2.49 13.27
CA THR A 28 -2.16 2.94 12.26
C THR A 28 -2.18 2.01 11.03
N SER A 29 -1.03 1.53 10.57
CA SER A 29 -0.97 0.59 9.44
C SER A 29 -1.66 -0.74 9.77
N GLN A 30 -1.44 -1.27 10.98
CA GLN A 30 -2.10 -2.48 11.44
C GLN A 30 -3.62 -2.32 11.54
N ASP A 31 -4.09 -1.19 12.10
CA ASP A 31 -5.53 -0.88 12.18
C ASP A 31 -6.18 -0.83 10.80
N LEU A 32 -5.48 -0.25 9.81
CA LEU A 32 -5.94 -0.24 8.42
C LEU A 32 -5.97 -1.66 7.83
N ALA A 33 -4.91 -2.44 8.03
CA ALA A 33 -4.83 -3.81 7.54
C ALA A 33 -6.01 -4.64 8.07
N ASP A 34 -6.23 -4.62 9.38
CA ASP A 34 -7.31 -5.36 10.04
C ASP A 34 -8.68 -4.91 9.54
N ALA A 35 -8.88 -3.59 9.39
CA ALA A 35 -10.12 -3.05 8.85
C ALA A 35 -10.40 -3.54 7.42
N MET A 36 -9.42 -3.43 6.51
CA MET A 36 -9.61 -3.86 5.12
C MET A 36 -9.87 -5.36 5.01
N MET A 37 -9.11 -6.16 5.76
CA MET A 37 -9.27 -7.61 5.81
C MET A 37 -10.61 -8.02 6.43
N SER A 38 -11.13 -7.28 7.42
CA SER A 38 -12.46 -7.54 8.01
C SER A 38 -13.61 -7.39 7.01
N LYS A 39 -13.40 -6.62 5.93
CA LYS A 39 -14.33 -6.47 4.80
C LYS A 39 -14.06 -7.47 3.67
N GLY A 40 -13.12 -8.39 3.86
CA GLY A 40 -12.68 -9.37 2.88
C GLY A 40 -11.69 -8.84 1.85
N GLY A 41 -11.30 -7.57 1.93
CA GLY A 41 -10.33 -6.97 1.02
C GLY A 41 -8.89 -7.34 1.37
N ARG A 42 -7.96 -6.88 0.54
CA ARG A 42 -6.50 -7.07 0.74
C ARG A 42 -5.81 -5.76 1.08
N TYR A 43 -4.69 -5.85 1.79
CA TYR A 43 -3.92 -4.68 2.22
C TYR A 43 -2.42 -4.87 1.94
N LEU A 44 -1.79 -3.81 1.47
CA LEU A 44 -0.35 -3.70 1.32
C LEU A 44 0.08 -2.32 1.84
N GLU A 45 1.03 -2.30 2.76
CA GLU A 45 1.77 -1.07 3.08
C GLU A 45 2.93 -0.98 2.08
N ALA A 46 3.12 0.18 1.46
CA ALA A 46 4.15 0.44 0.45
C ALA A 46 4.75 1.83 0.65
N GLN A 47 5.64 1.96 1.64
CA GLN A 47 6.33 3.21 1.95
C GLN A 47 7.21 3.65 0.79
N ILE A 48 7.06 4.92 0.40
CA ILE A 48 7.88 5.54 -0.65
C ILE A 48 9.04 6.32 -0.06
N GLN A 49 10.20 6.18 -0.67
CA GLN A 49 11.42 6.92 -0.33
C GLN A 49 11.88 7.69 -1.56
N GLY A 50 11.94 9.01 -1.42
CA GLY A 50 12.44 9.92 -2.46
C GLY A 50 11.85 11.31 -2.39
N SER A 51 12.40 12.21 -3.20
CA SER A 51 11.92 13.58 -3.36
C SER A 51 10.80 13.68 -4.40
N ARG A 52 10.17 14.86 -4.46
CA ARG A 52 9.21 15.20 -5.53
C ARG A 52 9.81 15.02 -6.92
N GLU A 53 11.04 15.49 -7.14
CA GLU A 53 11.73 15.34 -8.42
C GLU A 53 11.92 13.85 -8.78
N GLN A 54 12.24 13.02 -7.79
CA GLN A 54 12.35 11.58 -8.02
C GLN A 54 11.01 10.93 -8.36
N ALA A 55 9.91 11.39 -7.78
CA ALA A 55 8.56 10.97 -8.16
C ALA A 55 8.21 11.38 -9.60
N GLU A 56 8.49 12.62 -9.99
CA GLU A 56 8.28 13.13 -11.36
C GLU A 56 9.10 12.35 -12.39
N ASN A 57 10.30 11.90 -12.00
CA ASN A 57 11.21 11.13 -12.86
C ASN A 57 11.02 9.60 -12.78
N GLY A 58 10.08 9.07 -11.98
CA GLY A 58 9.87 7.63 -11.84
C GLY A 58 11.04 6.88 -11.16
N THR A 59 11.73 7.52 -10.21
CA THR A 59 12.95 7.00 -9.57
C THR A 59 12.84 6.83 -8.06
N LEU A 60 11.60 6.76 -7.55
CA LEU A 60 11.35 6.43 -6.15
C LEU A 60 11.88 5.03 -5.79
N VAL A 61 12.11 4.82 -4.50
CA VAL A 61 12.31 3.50 -3.91
C VAL A 61 11.08 3.16 -3.10
N ILE A 62 10.55 1.95 -3.29
CA ILE A 62 9.33 1.50 -2.64
C ILE A 62 9.69 0.33 -1.70
N LEU A 63 9.29 0.44 -0.43
CA LEU A 63 9.46 -0.59 0.58
C LEU A 63 8.07 -1.08 0.98
N ALA A 64 7.74 -2.33 0.69
CA ALA A 64 6.40 -2.85 0.86
C ALA A 64 6.36 -4.08 1.78
N SER A 65 5.27 -4.22 2.54
CA SER A 65 4.98 -5.35 3.43
C SER A 65 3.48 -5.59 3.54
N GLY A 66 3.08 -6.83 3.81
CA GLY A 66 1.68 -7.25 3.88
C GLY A 66 1.37 -8.36 2.89
N ASP A 67 0.32 -8.19 2.08
CA ASP A 67 -0.08 -9.19 1.09
C ASP A 67 0.93 -9.31 -0.07
N ARG A 68 1.61 -10.45 -0.16
CA ARG A 68 2.62 -10.72 -1.18
C ARG A 68 2.02 -10.79 -2.59
N SER A 69 0.85 -11.40 -2.78
CA SER A 69 0.28 -11.51 -4.12
C SER A 69 -0.14 -10.14 -4.64
N LEU A 70 -0.64 -9.27 -3.75
CA LEU A 70 -0.93 -7.87 -4.07
C LEU A 70 0.33 -7.08 -4.43
N PHE A 71 1.45 -7.29 -3.72
CA PHE A 71 2.74 -6.70 -4.13
C PHE A 71 3.16 -7.14 -5.53
N ASP A 72 2.99 -8.42 -5.87
CA ASP A 72 3.30 -8.96 -7.18
C ASP A 72 2.34 -8.38 -8.26
N GLU A 73 1.05 -8.21 -7.95
CA GLU A 73 0.05 -7.56 -8.83
C GLU A 73 0.38 -6.07 -9.10
N CYS A 74 0.94 -5.36 -8.11
CA CYS A 74 1.27 -3.94 -8.22
C CYS A 74 2.61 -3.65 -8.92
N GLN A 75 3.36 -4.67 -9.39
CA GLN A 75 4.71 -4.47 -9.94
C GLN A 75 4.76 -3.47 -11.10
N SER A 76 3.78 -3.48 -12.01
CA SER A 76 3.74 -2.53 -13.13
C SER A 76 3.60 -1.08 -12.64
N CYS A 77 2.77 -0.84 -11.63
CA CYS A 77 2.63 0.47 -11.00
C CYS A 77 3.94 0.89 -10.31
N PHE A 78 4.56 -0.02 -9.55
CA PHE A 78 5.81 0.27 -8.86
C PHE A 78 6.96 0.57 -9.82
N GLN A 79 7.06 -0.15 -10.94
CA GLN A 79 8.05 0.12 -12.00
C GLN A 79 7.81 1.46 -12.72
N ALA A 80 6.56 1.90 -12.82
CA ALA A 80 6.25 3.21 -13.41
C ALA A 80 6.64 4.37 -12.48
N MET A 81 6.54 4.18 -11.17
CA MET A 81 6.81 5.23 -10.16
C MET A 81 8.24 5.22 -9.63
N GLY A 82 8.95 4.09 -9.74
CA GLY A 82 10.20 3.88 -9.04
C GLY A 82 11.20 3.03 -9.80
N LYS A 83 12.46 3.16 -9.38
CA LYS A 83 13.57 2.34 -9.90
C LYS A 83 13.65 0.96 -9.22
N ASN A 84 13.14 0.87 -7.99
CA ASN A 84 13.22 -0.34 -7.18
C ASN A 84 11.99 -0.45 -6.27
N SER A 85 11.45 -1.66 -6.16
CA SER A 85 10.49 -2.05 -5.14
C SER A 85 11.05 -3.25 -4.37
N PHE A 86 10.91 -3.24 -3.05
CA PHE A 86 11.37 -4.31 -2.18
C PHE A 86 10.20 -4.80 -1.34
N PHE A 87 10.03 -6.12 -1.28
CA PHE A 87 9.09 -6.74 -0.35
C PHE A 87 9.84 -7.16 0.93
N LEU A 88 9.34 -6.71 2.07
CA LEU A 88 9.91 -6.99 3.39
C LEU A 88 9.08 -8.10 4.05
N GLU A 89 9.66 -9.29 4.16
CA GLU A 89 9.09 -10.37 4.96
C GLU A 89 9.34 -10.08 6.44
N VAL A 90 8.30 -9.66 7.15
CA VAL A 90 8.30 -9.68 8.62
C VAL A 90 7.93 -11.10 9.04
N ARG A 91 8.86 -11.78 9.72
CA ARG A 91 8.64 -13.11 10.30
C ARG A 91 7.78 -13.04 11.56
#